data_AF-A0A5S9Q7W0-F1
#
_entry.id   AF-A0A5S9Q7W0-F1
#
_cell.length_a   1.000
_cell.length_b   1.000
_cell.length_c   1.000
_cell.angle_alpha   90.00
_cell.angle_beta   90.00
_cell.angle_gamma   90.00
#
_symmetry.space_group_name_H-M   'P 1'
#
loop_
_entity.id
_entity.type
_entity.pdbx_description
1 polymer ?
#
loop_
_entity_poly.entity_id
_entity_poly.type
_entity_poly.pdbx_seq_one_letter_code
_entity_poly.pdbx_strand_id
1 'polypeptide(L)'
;MKIRMSEMGIQEWPDIVGIWILADPTHGDCSETFTFEQVNGLLHAGISLLFDDKLSIEENSKAIIREFLEIEFPSNANWAIASMHVEKYNAKVTEDNMGIVPNDFF
;
A
#
# COMPACT_ATOMS: atom_id res chain seq x y z
N MET A 1 -12.77 1.48 3.65
CA MET A 1 -12.65 2.07 2.31
C MET A 1 -11.97 1.01 1.43
N LYS A 2 -11.59 1.31 0.18
CA LYS A 2 -10.73 0.43 -0.61
C LYS A 2 -9.65 1.27 -1.29
N ILE A 3 -8.44 0.73 -1.40
CA ILE A 3 -7.30 1.31 -2.12
C ILE A 3 -7.52 1.12 -3.61
N ARG A 4 -7.34 2.17 -4.40
CA ARG A 4 -7.41 2.09 -5.87
C ARG A 4 -6.02 1.99 -6.48
N MET A 5 -5.87 1.08 -7.45
CA MET A 5 -4.60 0.65 -8.06
C MET A 5 -4.72 0.50 -9.59
N SER A 6 -3.64 0.78 -10.34
CA SER A 6 -3.65 0.89 -11.82
C SER A 6 -2.55 0.05 -12.50
N GLU A 7 -2.43 -1.24 -12.19
CA GLU A 7 -1.50 -2.11 -12.93
C GLU A 7 -2.11 -2.69 -14.22
N MET A 8 -3.43 -2.91 -14.25
CA MET A 8 -4.17 -3.44 -15.42
C MET A 8 -5.55 -2.78 -15.61
N GLY A 9 -5.67 -1.53 -15.17
CA GLY A 9 -6.95 -0.84 -14.94
C GLY A 9 -7.22 -0.65 -13.45
N ILE A 10 -8.25 0.12 -13.12
CA ILE A 10 -8.56 0.49 -11.75
C ILE A 10 -9.08 -0.73 -10.99
N GLN A 11 -8.27 -1.19 -10.03
CA GLN A 11 -8.59 -2.27 -9.11
C GLN A 11 -8.81 -1.71 -7.72
N GLU A 12 -9.83 -2.22 -7.02
CA GLU A 12 -10.09 -1.85 -5.64
C GLU A 12 -9.61 -2.95 -4.67
N TRP A 13 -8.62 -2.61 -3.86
CA TRP A 13 -8.00 -3.48 -2.87
C TRP A 13 -8.50 -3.16 -1.45
N PRO A 14 -8.55 -4.14 -0.53
CA PRO A 14 -8.84 -3.85 0.87
C PRO A 14 -7.79 -2.91 1.49
N ASP A 15 -8.23 -1.90 2.25
CA ASP A 15 -7.32 -0.93 2.93
C ASP A 15 -6.23 -1.63 3.74
N ILE A 16 -6.57 -2.76 4.36
CA ILE A 16 -5.66 -3.57 5.18
C ILE A 16 -4.40 -3.99 4.42
N VAL A 17 -4.48 -4.20 3.10
CA VAL A 17 -3.31 -4.55 2.27
C VAL A 17 -2.32 -3.39 2.24
N GLY A 18 -2.79 -2.16 2.01
CA GLY A 18 -1.91 -1.00 2.01
C GLY A 18 -1.38 -0.64 3.40
N ILE A 19 -2.15 -0.90 4.46
CA ILE A 19 -1.68 -0.72 5.83
C ILE A 19 -0.49 -1.64 6.09
N TRP A 20 -0.57 -2.91 5.69
CA TRP A 20 0.53 -3.85 5.80
C TRP A 20 1.76 -3.42 5.01
N ILE A 21 1.58 -2.97 3.76
CA ILE A 21 2.70 -2.48 2.92
C ILE A 21 3.40 -1.28 3.56
N LEU A 22 2.65 -0.31 4.08
CA LEU A 22 3.23 0.90 4.67
C LEU A 22 3.78 0.68 6.08
N ALA A 23 3.27 -0.31 6.80
CA ALA A 23 3.71 -0.67 8.14
C ALA A 23 4.82 -1.74 8.13
N ASP A 24 5.28 -2.18 6.97
CA ASP A 24 6.26 -3.25 6.83
C ASP A 24 7.52 -2.98 7.68
N PRO A 25 7.79 -3.80 8.72
CA PRO A 25 8.91 -3.58 9.62
C PRO A 25 10.29 -3.80 8.96
N THR A 26 10.36 -4.41 7.78
CA THR A 26 11.63 -4.68 7.07
C THR A 26 12.22 -3.43 6.41
N HIS A 27 11.41 -2.40 6.17
CA HIS A 27 11.80 -1.17 5.50
C HIS A 27 11.95 0.03 6.45
N GLY A 28 11.90 -0.21 7.77
CA GLY A 28 12.00 0.81 8.81
C GLY A 28 10.64 1.37 9.24
N ASP A 29 10.65 2.34 10.15
CA ASP A 29 9.41 2.90 10.70
C ASP A 29 8.62 3.70 9.66
N CYS A 30 7.30 3.53 9.68
CA CYS A 30 6.39 4.31 8.85
C CYS A 30 6.46 5.78 9.28
N SER A 31 6.86 6.67 8.38
CA SER A 31 7.01 8.09 8.71
C SER A 31 5.68 8.83 8.65
N GLU A 32 5.34 9.59 9.70
CA GLU A 32 4.20 10.51 9.69
C GLU A 32 4.29 11.59 8.61
N THR A 33 5.50 11.87 8.12
CA THR A 33 5.77 12.94 7.16
C THR A 33 5.68 12.51 5.70
N PHE A 34 5.35 11.25 5.40
CA PHE A 34 5.19 10.82 4.03
C PHE A 34 4.17 11.69 3.28
N THR A 35 4.56 12.17 2.10
CA THR A 35 3.65 12.91 1.20
C THR A 35 2.70 11.94 0.51
N PHE A 36 1.64 12.49 -0.11
CA PHE A 36 0.71 11.70 -0.90
C PHE A 36 1.42 10.88 -1.97
N GLU A 37 2.35 11.51 -2.68
CA GLU A 37 3.09 10.91 -3.77
C GLU A 37 4.01 9.77 -3.31
N GLN A 38 4.62 9.91 -2.12
CA GLN A 38 5.44 8.85 -1.54
C GLN A 38 4.57 7.65 -1.16
N VAL A 39 3.42 7.88 -0.54
CA VAL A 39 2.45 6.83 -0.20
C VAL A 39 1.93 6.15 -1.47
N ASN A 40 1.59 6.92 -2.51
CA ASN A 40 1.15 6.42 -3.81
C ASN A 40 2.19 5.48 -4.43
N GLY A 41 3.45 5.93 -4.49
CA GLY A 41 4.56 5.12 -5.00
C GLY A 41 4.80 3.84 -4.20
N LEU A 42 4.80 3.93 -2.87
CA LEU A 42 5.02 2.78 -1.99
C LEU A 42 3.89 1.75 -2.08
N LEU A 43 2.64 2.18 -2.05
CA LEU A 43 1.49 1.28 -2.21
C LEU A 43 1.54 0.58 -3.57
N HIS A 44 1.88 1.32 -4.62
CA HIS A 44 1.99 0.75 -5.95
C HIS A 44 3.14 -0.24 -6.05
N ALA A 45 4.35 0.14 -5.64
CA ALA A 45 5.50 -0.76 -5.67
C ALA A 45 5.27 -2.02 -4.82
N GLY A 46 4.72 -1.87 -3.61
CA GLY A 46 4.48 -3.00 -2.71
C GLY A 46 3.46 -4.01 -3.26
N ILE A 47 2.36 -3.54 -3.84
CA ILE A 47 1.38 -4.45 -4.48
C ILE A 47 2.01 -5.10 -5.71
N SER A 48 2.66 -4.33 -6.58
CA SER A 48 3.25 -4.82 -7.83
C SER A 48 4.29 -5.92 -7.59
N LEU A 49 5.09 -5.79 -6.52
CA LEU A 49 6.11 -6.78 -6.15
C LEU A 49 5.51 -8.13 -5.74
N LEU A 50 4.31 -8.12 -5.19
CA LEU A 50 3.66 -9.29 -4.58
C LEU A 50 2.46 -9.80 -5.39
N PHE A 51 2.12 -9.12 -6.49
CA PHE A 51 0.98 -9.43 -7.32
C PHE A 51 1.23 -10.67 -8.19
N ASP A 52 0.28 -11.62 -8.17
CA ASP A 52 0.21 -12.76 -9.08
C ASP A 52 -1.01 -12.59 -10.01
N ASP A 53 -0.74 -12.52 -11.32
CA ASP A 53 -1.74 -12.32 -12.37
C ASP A 53 -2.70 -13.51 -12.55
N LYS A 54 -2.39 -14.65 -11.93
CA LYS A 54 -3.23 -15.86 -11.92
C LYS A 54 -4.21 -15.89 -10.77
N LEU A 55 -4.04 -15.02 -9.78
CA LEU A 55 -4.87 -14.95 -8.58
C LEU A 55 -5.90 -13.82 -8.69
N SER A 56 -7.06 -14.02 -8.08
CA SER A 56 -8.02 -12.93 -7.87
C SER A 56 -7.47 -11.87 -6.90
N ILE A 57 -8.08 -10.68 -6.87
CA ILE A 57 -7.71 -9.63 -5.90
C ILE A 57 -7.88 -10.12 -4.46
N GLU A 58 -8.90 -10.92 -4.19
CA GLU A 58 -9.12 -11.49 -2.85
C GLU A 58 -8.00 -12.47 -2.47
N GLU A 59 -7.58 -13.33 -3.39
CA GLU A 59 -6.49 -14.28 -3.18
C GLU A 59 -5.15 -13.59 -3.02
N ASN A 60 -4.85 -12.61 -3.88
CA ASN A 60 -3.66 -11.76 -3.75
C ASN A 60 -3.66 -11.03 -2.40
N SER A 61 -4.80 -10.44 -1.99
CA SER A 61 -4.90 -9.76 -0.69
C SER A 61 -4.57 -10.69 0.47
N LYS A 62 -5.07 -11.93 0.45
CA LYS A 62 -4.77 -12.93 1.47
C LYS A 62 -3.31 -13.36 1.45
N ALA A 63 -2.72 -13.53 0.26
CA ALA A 63 -1.32 -13.90 0.10
C ALA A 63 -0.40 -12.82 0.69
N ILE A 64 -0.60 -11.56 0.29
CA ILE A 64 0.17 -10.41 0.77
C ILE A 64 0.10 -10.29 2.30
N ILE A 65 -1.12 -10.33 2.87
CA ILE A 65 -1.30 -10.26 4.34
C ILE A 65 -0.56 -11.42 5.03
N ARG A 66 -0.59 -12.62 4.44
CA ARG A 66 0.08 -13.78 5.00
C ARG A 66 1.60 -13.62 5.01
N GLU A 67 2.18 -13.09 3.93
CA GLU A 67 3.63 -12.85 3.88
C GLU A 67 4.07 -11.90 5.00
N PHE A 68 3.36 -10.80 5.22
CA PHE A 68 3.71 -9.89 6.32
C PHE A 68 3.51 -10.49 7.71
N LEU A 69 2.48 -11.33 7.88
CA LEU A 69 2.26 -12.05 9.15
C LEU A 69 3.39 -13.05 9.47
N GLU A 70 4.13 -13.54 8.47
CA GLU A 70 5.25 -14.45 8.65
C GLU A 70 6.55 -13.75 9.07
N ILE A 71 6.63 -12.42 8.89
CA ILE A 71 7.80 -11.61 9.27
C ILE A 71 7.71 -11.22 10.75
N GLU A 72 6.89 -10.23 11.06
CA GLU A 72 6.64 -9.71 12.40
C GLU A 72 5.42 -8.77 12.32
N PHE A 73 4.62 -8.75 13.38
CA PHE A 73 3.53 -7.77 13.45
C PHE A 73 4.10 -6.37 13.73
N PRO A 74 3.78 -5.35 12.92
CA PRO A 74 4.30 -4.00 13.12
C PRO A 74 3.85 -3.40 14.45
N SER A 75 4.62 -2.44 14.96
CA SER A 75 4.24 -1.74 16.19
C SER A 75 2.87 -1.05 16.04
N ASN A 76 2.13 -0.92 17.14
CA ASN A 76 0.86 -0.19 17.15
C ASN A 76 0.99 1.24 16.62
N ALA A 77 2.16 1.88 16.81
CA ALA A 77 2.45 3.20 16.29
C ALA A 77 2.57 3.17 14.75
N ASN A 78 3.38 2.27 14.19
CA ASN A 78 3.52 2.13 12.73
C ASN A 78 2.19 1.78 12.08
N TRP A 79 1.40 0.90 12.70
CA TRP A 79 0.08 0.54 12.21
C TRP A 79 -0.88 1.74 12.16
N ALA A 80 -0.89 2.58 13.21
CA ALA A 80 -1.73 3.77 13.26
C ALA A 80 -1.32 4.80 12.20
N ILE A 81 -0.01 5.01 12.02
CA ILE A 81 0.53 5.94 11.01
C ILE A 81 0.20 5.44 9.60
N ALA A 82 0.40 4.16 9.32
CA ALA A 82 0.06 3.53 8.05
C ALA A 82 -1.45 3.62 7.75
N SER A 83 -2.30 3.38 8.75
CA SER A 83 -3.76 3.51 8.64
C SER A 83 -4.17 4.94 8.27
N MET A 84 -3.59 5.94 8.94
CA MET A 84 -3.81 7.36 8.63
C MET A 84 -3.39 7.70 7.19
N HIS A 85 -2.25 7.18 6.72
CA HIS A 85 -1.78 7.43 5.36
C HIS A 85 -2.65 6.78 4.30
N VAL A 86 -3.12 5.55 4.52
CA VAL A 86 -4.08 4.89 3.61
C VAL A 86 -5.39 5.67 3.54
N GLU A 87 -5.90 6.17 4.67
CA GLU A 87 -7.09 7.03 4.68
C GLU A 87 -6.88 8.33 3.87
N LYS A 88 -5.76 9.02 4.11
CA LYS A 88 -5.39 10.24 3.38
C LYS A 88 -5.19 9.99 1.88
N TYR A 89 -4.58 8.86 1.52
CA TYR A 89 -4.40 8.42 0.14
C TYR A 89 -5.74 8.23 -0.53
N ASN A 90 -6.63 7.42 0.06
CA ASN A 90 -7.94 7.12 -0.50
C ASN A 90 -8.83 8.37 -0.66
N ALA A 91 -8.65 9.39 0.17
CA ALA A 91 -9.35 10.67 0.06
C ALA A 91 -8.84 11.55 -1.11
N LYS A 92 -7.61 11.33 -1.58
CA LYS A 92 -6.94 12.16 -2.60
C LYS A 92 -6.73 11.47 -3.95
N VAL A 93 -6.64 10.14 -3.96
CA VAL A 93 -6.36 9.37 -5.18
C VAL A 93 -7.49 9.53 -6.19
N THR A 94 -7.11 9.82 -7.43
CA THR A 94 -7.98 9.88 -8.60
C THR A 94 -7.38 9.02 -9.71
N GLU A 95 -8.14 8.75 -10.76
CA GLU A 95 -7.64 8.01 -11.93
C GLU A 95 -6.42 8.71 -12.57
N ASP A 96 -6.36 10.03 -12.51
CA ASP A 96 -5.30 10.84 -13.11
C ASP A 96 -3.98 10.88 -12.33
N ASN A 97 -3.99 10.52 -11.04
CA ASN A 97 -2.81 10.62 -10.17
C ASN A 97 -2.33 9.28 -9.59
N MET A 98 -3.09 8.22 -9.80
CA MET A 98 -2.78 6.87 -9.31
C MET A 98 -1.50 6.32 -9.91
N GLY A 99 -0.59 5.85 -9.07
CA GLY A 99 0.71 5.30 -9.48
C GLY A 99 1.72 6.34 -10.02
N ILE A 100 1.35 7.62 -10.07
CA ILE A 100 2.27 8.69 -10.46
C ILE A 100 3.16 9.04 -9.25
N VAL A 101 4.46 8.87 -9.46
CA VAL A 101 5.49 9.19 -8.47
C VAL A 101 6.36 10.32 -9.05
N PRO A 102 6.72 11.37 -8.26
CA PRO A 102 7.60 12.42 -8.71
C PRO A 102 8.95 11.84 -9.17
N ASN A 103 9.57 12.49 -10.16
CA ASN A 103 10.85 12.07 -10.72
C ASN A 103 11.99 12.02 -9.69
N ASP A 104 11.81 12.69 -8.55
CA ASP A 104 12.81 12.89 -7.50
C ASP A 104 12.76 11.79 -6.42
N PHE A 105 11.97 10.74 -6.65
CA PHE A 105 11.68 9.70 -5.65
C PHE A 105 12.71 8.56 -5.60
N PHE A 106 13.68 8.52 -6.52
CA PHE A 106 14.76 7.51 -6.59
C PHE A 106 16.15 8.14 -6.48
#